data_AF-A0A165R5T9-F1
#
_entry.id   AF-A0A165R5T9-F1
#
_cell.length_a   1.000
_cell.length_b   1.000
_cell.length_c   1.000
_cell.angle_alpha   90.00
_cell.angle_beta   90.00
_cell.angle_gamma   90.00
#
_symmetry.space_group_name_H-M   'P 1'
#
loop_
_entity.id
_entity.type
_entity.pdbx_description
1 polymer ?
#
loop_
_entity_poly.entity_id
_entity_poly.type
_entity_poly.pdbx_seq_one_letter_code
_entity_poly.pdbx_strand_id
1 'polypeptide(L)'
;MSKTLSFTDTSPQTVKIGDTTTSFTLICGNDNVATDLTNATSITVKLGNASGYLKSATVDPASLTDPTTGQVTVKFNADLMTSLTAGSYAIEVWVVDSTGTSIYPSDGSTGFTITNNIQSTNGSTITTITFDDFVNKFNTIAANALPGTTDTTNFQKRKITNDDGSFNLSIPNAVGVDVTDKLLSLPSGLYTCYIQIGVKNNPCNDSMRGLVFKSAGYGGGIFGTNSTGGYSSYQLFIEGTSLTWKKLAATAN
;
A
#
# COMPACT_ATOMS: atom_id res chain seq x y z
N MET A 1 -59.17 22.96 -19.18
CA MET A 1 -58.23 21.92 -19.63
C MET A 1 -57.06 21.89 -18.67
N SER A 2 -56.75 20.72 -18.14
CA SER A 2 -55.58 20.47 -17.30
C SER A 2 -54.34 20.36 -18.19
N LYS A 3 -53.28 21.10 -17.88
CA LYS A 3 -52.00 20.99 -18.59
C LYS A 3 -51.23 19.82 -18.02
N THR A 4 -50.78 18.92 -18.89
CA THR A 4 -50.07 17.70 -18.53
C THR A 4 -48.64 17.73 -19.07
N LEU A 5 -47.71 17.12 -18.33
CA LEU A 5 -46.34 16.92 -18.77
C LEU A 5 -45.92 15.49 -18.46
N SER A 6 -45.61 14.72 -19.49
CA SER A 6 -45.17 13.32 -19.37
C SER A 6 -43.88 13.09 -20.15
N PHE A 7 -43.08 12.12 -19.72
CA PHE A 7 -42.00 11.59 -20.54
C PHE A 7 -42.59 10.75 -21.67
N THR A 8 -41.95 10.73 -22.84
CA THR A 8 -42.25 9.72 -23.85
C THR A 8 -41.85 8.33 -23.36
N ASP A 9 -42.45 7.27 -23.93
CA ASP A 9 -42.17 5.88 -23.53
C ASP A 9 -40.70 5.48 -23.70
N THR A 10 -39.96 6.16 -24.56
CA THR A 10 -38.53 5.93 -24.82
C THR A 10 -37.61 6.90 -24.08
N SER A 11 -38.15 7.94 -23.44
CA SER A 11 -37.34 8.90 -22.70
C SER A 11 -36.88 8.29 -21.37
N PRO A 12 -35.59 8.42 -21.01
CA PRO A 12 -35.17 8.12 -19.66
C PRO A 12 -35.81 9.10 -18.67
N GLN A 13 -35.87 8.67 -17.41
CA GLN A 13 -36.25 9.49 -16.25
C GLN A 13 -35.12 9.56 -15.22
N THR A 14 -33.93 9.10 -15.62
CA THR A 14 -32.73 9.08 -14.80
C THR A 14 -31.51 9.41 -15.64
N VAL A 15 -30.63 10.24 -15.09
CA VAL A 15 -29.32 10.58 -15.69
C VAL A 15 -28.23 10.49 -14.62
N LYS A 16 -26.99 10.16 -15.00
CA LYS A 16 -25.86 10.13 -14.07
C LYS A 16 -25.18 11.51 -13.98
N ILE A 17 -24.65 11.87 -12.81
CA ILE A 17 -23.81 13.07 -12.68
C ILE A 17 -22.67 13.02 -13.71
N GLY A 18 -22.53 14.09 -14.49
CA GLY A 18 -21.50 14.24 -15.52
C GLY A 18 -21.80 13.54 -16.84
N ASP A 19 -22.92 12.83 -17.00
CA ASP A 19 -23.36 12.34 -18.31
C ASP A 19 -23.92 13.49 -19.15
N THR A 20 -23.21 13.85 -20.21
CA THR A 20 -23.58 14.94 -21.13
C THR A 20 -24.27 14.49 -22.41
N THR A 21 -24.60 13.21 -22.50
CA THR A 21 -25.16 12.57 -23.71
C THR A 21 -26.65 12.23 -23.58
N THR A 22 -27.12 12.05 -22.35
CA THR A 22 -28.53 11.78 -22.07
C THR A 22 -29.40 13.02 -22.33
N SER A 23 -30.56 12.79 -22.94
CA SER A 23 -31.61 13.80 -23.15
C SER A 23 -32.95 13.23 -22.70
N PHE A 24 -33.82 14.09 -22.18
CA PHE A 24 -35.21 13.71 -21.88
C PHE A 24 -36.13 14.31 -22.94
N THR A 25 -37.11 13.53 -23.37
CA THR A 25 -38.16 13.99 -24.29
C THR A 25 -39.49 13.97 -23.54
N LEU A 26 -40.10 15.14 -23.42
CA LEU A 26 -41.36 15.34 -22.70
C LEU A 26 -42.46 15.74 -23.67
N ILE A 27 -43.71 15.45 -23.34
CA ILE A 27 -44.90 15.86 -24.10
C ILE A 27 -45.69 16.87 -23.28
N CYS A 28 -45.83 18.09 -23.81
CA CYS A 28 -46.78 19.07 -23.31
C CYS A 28 -48.18 18.72 -23.83
N GLY A 29 -49.15 18.60 -22.94
CA GLY A 29 -50.51 18.23 -23.30
C GLY A 29 -51.59 19.02 -22.58
N ASN A 30 -52.80 19.01 -23.15
CA ASN A 30 -54.02 19.50 -22.54
C ASN A 30 -54.99 18.31 -22.43
N ASP A 31 -55.41 17.99 -21.20
CA ASP A 31 -56.26 16.84 -20.89
C ASP A 31 -55.72 15.52 -21.50
N ASN A 32 -54.38 15.32 -21.40
CA ASN A 32 -53.61 14.20 -21.96
C ASN A 32 -53.54 14.12 -23.49
N VAL A 33 -53.98 15.15 -24.21
CA VAL A 33 -53.78 15.26 -25.66
C VAL A 33 -52.60 16.18 -25.94
N ALA A 34 -51.69 15.79 -26.83
CA ALA A 34 -50.55 16.60 -27.21
C ALA A 34 -50.98 18.03 -27.63
N THR A 35 -50.26 19.03 -27.13
CA THR A 35 -50.48 20.43 -27.51
C THR A 35 -49.64 20.78 -28.72
N ASP A 36 -50.24 21.43 -29.71
CA ASP A 36 -49.50 21.98 -30.84
C ASP A 36 -48.65 23.19 -30.40
N LEU A 37 -47.33 23.07 -30.60
CA LEU A 37 -46.33 24.09 -30.24
C LEU A 37 -45.91 24.96 -31.43
N THR A 38 -46.58 24.88 -32.58
CA THR A 38 -46.17 25.58 -33.82
C THR A 38 -46.03 27.10 -33.64
N ASN A 39 -46.85 27.69 -32.77
CA ASN A 39 -46.84 29.14 -32.50
C ASN A 39 -45.97 29.54 -31.30
N ALA A 40 -45.19 28.61 -30.74
CA ALA A 40 -44.30 28.91 -29.64
C ALA A 40 -43.17 29.85 -30.11
N THR A 41 -43.00 30.95 -29.40
CA THR A 41 -41.92 31.93 -29.59
C THR A 41 -40.74 31.67 -28.66
N SER A 42 -40.98 30.98 -27.54
CA SER A 42 -39.93 30.57 -26.59
C SER A 42 -40.37 29.32 -25.84
N ILE A 43 -39.45 28.37 -25.67
CA ILE A 43 -39.63 27.19 -24.83
C ILE A 43 -38.48 27.16 -23.80
N THR A 44 -38.83 27.11 -22.52
CA THR A 44 -37.87 27.00 -21.42
C THR A 44 -38.24 25.83 -20.52
N VAL A 45 -37.31 24.90 -20.37
CA VAL A 45 -37.46 23.76 -19.47
C VAL A 45 -36.83 24.14 -18.14
N LYS A 46 -37.59 24.09 -17.05
CA LYS A 46 -37.13 24.47 -15.70
C LYS A 46 -36.93 23.24 -14.83
N LEU A 47 -35.82 23.23 -14.10
CA LEU A 47 -35.43 22.17 -13.19
C LEU A 47 -35.44 22.74 -11.77
N GLY A 48 -36.07 22.01 -10.86
CA GLY A 48 -36.10 22.34 -9.44
C GLY A 48 -35.96 21.09 -8.57
N ASN A 49 -35.86 21.29 -7.26
CA ASN A 49 -35.96 20.23 -6.27
C ASN A 49 -36.82 20.70 -5.09
N ALA A 50 -36.83 19.97 -3.98
CA ALA A 50 -37.58 20.34 -2.79
C ALA A 50 -37.20 21.73 -2.19
N SER A 51 -36.03 22.27 -2.54
CA SER A 51 -35.57 23.60 -2.14
C SER A 51 -36.00 24.71 -3.12
N GLY A 52 -36.61 24.36 -4.26
CA GLY A 52 -37.14 25.29 -5.25
C GLY A 52 -36.43 25.21 -6.61
N TYR A 53 -36.55 26.30 -7.38
CA TYR A 53 -35.94 26.45 -8.70
C TYR A 53 -34.41 26.43 -8.63
N LEU A 54 -33.77 25.75 -9.59
CA LEU A 54 -32.32 25.64 -9.67
C LEU A 54 -31.78 26.20 -10.99
N LYS A 55 -32.29 25.68 -12.11
CA LYS A 55 -31.75 25.97 -13.44
C LYS A 55 -32.82 25.82 -14.51
N SER A 56 -32.49 26.34 -15.70
CA SER A 56 -33.31 26.17 -16.89
C SER A 56 -32.46 25.83 -18.10
N ALA A 57 -33.07 25.14 -19.06
CA ALA A 57 -32.56 24.96 -20.41
C ALA A 57 -33.53 25.62 -21.40
N THR A 58 -33.01 26.41 -22.33
CA THR A 58 -33.79 26.94 -23.44
C THR A 58 -33.83 25.91 -24.56
N VAL A 59 -35.01 25.71 -25.13
CA VAL A 59 -35.21 24.92 -26.35
C VAL A 59 -35.67 25.89 -27.43
N ASP A 60 -34.97 25.91 -28.56
CA ASP A 60 -35.37 26.72 -29.70
C ASP A 60 -36.62 26.10 -30.34
N PRO A 61 -37.78 26.79 -30.41
CA PRO A 61 -38.97 26.28 -31.07
C PRO A 61 -38.72 25.85 -32.52
N ALA A 62 -37.78 26.48 -33.23
CA ALA A 62 -37.43 26.12 -34.60
C ALA A 62 -36.67 24.78 -34.71
N SER A 63 -36.16 24.26 -33.59
CA SER A 63 -35.45 22.97 -33.53
C SER A 63 -36.36 21.76 -33.33
N LEU A 64 -37.68 21.97 -33.13
CA LEU A 64 -38.64 20.89 -32.98
C LEU A 64 -38.85 20.17 -34.32
N THR A 65 -38.64 18.85 -34.34
CA THR A 65 -38.84 18.03 -35.55
C THR A 65 -40.30 18.00 -36.00
N ASP A 66 -41.24 17.94 -35.05
CA ASP A 66 -42.69 18.03 -35.30
C ASP A 66 -43.37 18.75 -34.11
N PRO A 67 -43.63 20.07 -34.22
CA PRO A 67 -44.22 20.83 -33.12
C PRO A 67 -45.66 20.43 -32.79
N THR A 68 -46.37 19.74 -33.69
CA THR A 68 -47.76 19.31 -33.44
C THR A 68 -47.85 18.17 -32.42
N THR A 69 -46.74 17.48 -32.17
CA THR A 69 -46.66 16.38 -31.20
C THR A 69 -46.51 16.83 -29.76
N GLY A 70 -46.36 18.14 -29.49
CA GLY A 70 -46.13 18.66 -28.15
C GLY A 70 -44.79 18.25 -27.53
N GLN A 71 -43.91 17.60 -28.30
CA GLN A 71 -42.66 17.08 -27.79
C GLN A 71 -41.60 18.17 -27.62
N VAL A 72 -40.93 18.15 -26.47
CA VAL A 72 -39.80 19.02 -26.14
C VAL A 72 -38.66 18.16 -25.62
N THR A 73 -37.50 18.25 -26.27
CA THR A 73 -36.29 17.53 -25.85
C THR A 73 -35.34 18.44 -25.09
N VAL A 74 -35.02 18.08 -23.86
CA VAL A 74 -33.99 18.75 -23.04
C VAL A 74 -32.74 17.89 -22.98
N LYS A 75 -31.60 18.48 -23.37
CA LYS A 75 -30.29 17.83 -23.29
C LYS A 75 -29.61 18.18 -21.96
N PHE A 76 -29.16 17.18 -21.22
CA PHE A 76 -28.37 17.37 -20.00
C PHE A 76 -26.91 17.64 -20.35
N ASN A 77 -26.63 18.78 -20.97
CA ASN A 77 -25.26 19.17 -21.30
C ASN A 77 -24.42 19.53 -20.05
N ALA A 78 -23.12 19.78 -20.25
CA ALA A 78 -22.20 20.13 -19.16
C ALA A 78 -22.69 21.34 -18.34
N ASP A 79 -23.22 22.37 -19.02
CA ASP A 79 -23.71 23.59 -18.36
C ASP A 79 -24.93 23.31 -17.50
N LEU A 80 -25.91 22.55 -17.99
CA LEU A 80 -27.10 22.19 -17.20
C LEU A 80 -26.72 21.33 -16.00
N MET A 81 -25.79 20.38 -16.19
CA MET A 81 -25.32 19.45 -15.16
C MET A 81 -24.42 20.10 -14.11
N THR A 82 -23.79 21.24 -14.41
CA THR A 82 -22.90 21.92 -13.48
C THR A 82 -23.64 22.29 -12.19
N SER A 83 -23.05 21.95 -11.05
CA SER A 83 -23.60 22.20 -9.71
C SER A 83 -24.88 21.44 -9.34
N LEU A 84 -25.35 20.52 -10.19
CA LEU A 84 -26.40 19.56 -9.80
C LEU A 84 -25.77 18.37 -9.05
N THR A 85 -26.42 17.94 -7.98
CA THR A 85 -26.01 16.76 -7.20
C THR A 85 -26.94 15.59 -7.46
N ALA A 86 -26.59 14.39 -7.00
CA ALA A 86 -27.50 13.26 -7.05
C ALA A 86 -28.71 13.52 -6.14
N GLY A 87 -29.89 13.09 -6.58
CA GLY A 87 -31.14 13.29 -5.86
C GLY A 87 -32.36 13.28 -6.77
N SER A 88 -33.51 13.52 -6.16
CA SER A 88 -34.80 13.67 -6.84
C SER A 88 -35.03 15.13 -7.24
N TYR A 89 -35.51 15.32 -8.46
CA TYR A 89 -35.77 16.63 -9.06
C TYR A 89 -37.16 16.67 -9.69
N ALA A 90 -37.61 17.89 -9.93
CA ALA A 90 -38.84 18.25 -10.61
C ALA A 90 -38.52 18.98 -11.92
N ILE A 91 -39.34 18.76 -12.95
CA ILE A 91 -39.23 19.41 -14.24
C ILE A 91 -40.57 20.03 -14.66
N GLU A 92 -40.49 21.22 -15.26
CA GLU A 92 -41.60 21.93 -15.89
C GLU A 92 -41.18 22.40 -17.28
N VAL A 93 -42.16 22.55 -18.18
CA VAL A 93 -41.95 23.16 -19.49
C VAL A 93 -42.79 24.42 -19.59
N TRP A 94 -42.13 25.55 -19.87
CA TRP A 94 -42.74 26.86 -20.03
C TRP A 94 -42.70 27.22 -21.51
N VAL A 95 -43.89 27.36 -22.11
CA VAL A 95 -44.08 27.71 -23.51
C VAL A 95 -44.68 29.11 -23.58
N VAL A 96 -44.07 29.99 -24.37
CA VAL A 96 -44.57 31.35 -24.61
C VAL A 96 -45.01 31.49 -26.06
N ASP A 97 -46.21 31.99 -26.29
CA ASP A 97 -46.74 32.34 -27.61
C ASP A 97 -47.37 33.75 -27.58
N SER A 98 -48.09 34.13 -28.64
CA SER A 98 -48.76 35.44 -28.71
C SER A 98 -49.91 35.61 -27.70
N THR A 99 -50.40 34.52 -27.11
CA THR A 99 -51.50 34.51 -26.14
C THR A 99 -51.02 34.60 -24.70
N GLY A 100 -49.78 34.18 -24.43
CA GLY A 100 -49.14 34.32 -23.13
C GLY A 100 -48.16 33.19 -22.81
N THR A 101 -48.00 32.88 -21.52
CA THR A 101 -47.15 31.80 -21.02
C THR A 101 -47.99 30.62 -20.54
N SER A 102 -47.76 29.45 -21.09
CA SER A 102 -48.28 28.17 -20.62
C SER A 102 -47.21 27.38 -19.88
N ILE A 103 -47.53 26.94 -18.66
CA ILE A 103 -46.65 26.12 -17.82
C ILE A 103 -47.25 24.71 -17.74
N TYR A 104 -46.42 23.71 -18.03
CA TYR A 104 -46.78 22.30 -18.00
C TYR A 104 -45.95 21.58 -16.92
N PRO A 105 -46.56 20.75 -16.06
CA PRO A 105 -48.01 20.59 -15.88
C PRO A 105 -48.65 21.79 -15.15
N SER A 106 -49.98 21.90 -15.12
CA SER A 106 -50.68 22.95 -14.36
C SER A 106 -50.84 22.64 -12.87
N ASP A 107 -50.64 21.38 -12.47
CA ASP A 107 -50.68 20.93 -11.09
C ASP A 107 -49.46 20.04 -10.79
N GLY A 108 -48.87 20.26 -9.62
CA GLY A 108 -47.64 19.60 -9.20
C GLY A 108 -46.46 19.81 -10.17
N SER A 109 -45.62 18.79 -10.28
CA SER A 109 -44.45 18.79 -11.16
C SER A 109 -44.12 17.38 -11.62
N THR A 110 -43.46 17.22 -12.76
CA THR A 110 -43.02 15.92 -13.26
C THR A 110 -41.66 15.54 -12.65
N GLY A 111 -41.54 14.36 -12.04
CA GLY A 111 -40.33 13.96 -11.31
C GLY A 111 -39.29 13.27 -12.17
N PHE A 112 -38.00 13.46 -11.86
CA PHE A 112 -36.88 12.67 -12.41
C PHE A 112 -35.75 12.52 -11.39
N THR A 113 -34.78 11.65 -11.67
CA THR A 113 -33.65 11.38 -10.77
C THR A 113 -32.30 11.69 -11.41
N ILE A 114 -31.40 12.36 -10.68
CA ILE A 114 -29.97 12.37 -10.99
C ILE A 114 -29.27 11.38 -10.08
N THR A 115 -28.55 10.42 -10.65
CA THR A 115 -27.83 9.39 -9.91
C THR A 115 -26.33 9.66 -9.88
N ASN A 116 -25.70 9.15 -8.84
CA ASN A 116 -24.25 9.12 -8.72
C ASN A 116 -23.60 8.35 -9.88
N ASN A 117 -22.48 8.86 -10.39
CA ASN A 117 -21.61 8.08 -11.26
C ASN A 117 -20.63 7.24 -10.41
N ILE A 118 -19.90 6.30 -11.03
CA ILE A 118 -18.97 5.45 -10.27
C ILE A 118 -17.81 6.23 -9.63
N GLN A 119 -17.47 7.41 -10.15
CA GLN A 119 -16.43 8.29 -9.58
C GLN A 119 -16.89 8.97 -8.28
N SER A 120 -18.19 9.12 -8.06
CA SER A 120 -18.74 9.70 -6.82
C SER A 120 -18.72 8.74 -5.63
N THR A 121 -18.50 7.45 -5.86
CA THR A 121 -18.23 6.49 -4.80
C THR A 121 -16.74 6.54 -4.47
N ASN A 122 -16.39 7.12 -3.32
CA ASN A 122 -15.06 7.00 -2.72
C ASN A 122 -14.84 5.56 -2.21
N GLY A 123 -14.84 4.59 -3.12
CA GLY A 123 -14.25 3.29 -2.82
C GLY A 123 -12.75 3.49 -2.64
N SER A 124 -12.15 2.80 -1.67
CA SER A 124 -10.68 2.77 -1.57
C SER A 124 -10.14 2.42 -2.94
N THR A 125 -9.41 3.36 -3.56
CA THR A 125 -8.70 3.12 -4.81
C THR A 125 -8.01 1.77 -4.69
N ILE A 126 -8.28 0.85 -5.63
CA ILE A 126 -7.49 -0.38 -5.74
C ILE A 126 -6.03 0.09 -5.74
N THR A 127 -5.26 -0.26 -4.71
CA THR A 127 -3.84 0.07 -4.64
C THR A 127 -3.20 -0.52 -5.88
N THR A 128 -2.92 0.33 -6.85
CA THR A 128 -2.34 -0.09 -8.12
C THR A 128 -0.88 -0.34 -7.82
N ILE A 129 -0.53 -1.59 -7.57
CA ILE A 129 0.86 -2.02 -7.51
C ILE A 129 1.31 -2.19 -8.96
N THR A 130 2.32 -1.42 -9.39
CA THR A 130 2.94 -1.67 -10.69
C THR A 130 3.77 -2.96 -10.62
N PHE A 131 4.03 -3.57 -11.78
CA PHE A 131 4.96 -4.71 -11.83
C PHE A 131 6.33 -4.33 -11.26
N ASP A 132 6.80 -3.10 -11.51
CA ASP A 132 8.05 -2.58 -10.97
C ASP A 132 8.04 -2.46 -9.44
N ASP A 133 6.94 -1.97 -8.85
CA ASP A 133 6.79 -1.92 -7.39
C ASP A 133 6.84 -3.32 -6.77
N PHE A 134 6.23 -4.30 -7.43
CA PHE A 134 6.30 -5.69 -7.02
C PHE A 134 7.75 -6.22 -7.10
N VAL A 135 8.43 -6.03 -8.24
CA VAL A 135 9.82 -6.46 -8.44
C VAL A 135 10.76 -5.81 -7.42
N ASN A 136 10.59 -4.52 -7.15
CA ASN A 136 11.40 -3.79 -6.17
C ASN A 136 11.21 -4.33 -4.74
N LYS A 137 9.96 -4.56 -4.32
CA LYS A 137 9.66 -5.17 -3.02
C LYS A 137 10.17 -6.61 -2.94
N PHE A 138 10.01 -7.40 -4.01
CA PHE A 138 10.52 -8.76 -4.07
C PHE A 138 12.05 -8.80 -3.93
N ASN A 139 12.76 -7.96 -4.68
CA ASN A 139 14.22 -7.86 -4.60
C ASN A 139 14.68 -7.42 -3.20
N THR A 140 13.97 -6.47 -2.58
CA THR A 140 14.24 -6.04 -1.20
C THR A 140 14.08 -7.21 -0.22
N ILE A 141 13.02 -8.00 -0.35
CA ILE A 141 12.79 -9.17 0.51
C ILE A 141 13.87 -10.23 0.26
N ALA A 142 14.16 -10.55 -1.00
CA ALA A 142 15.16 -11.55 -1.37
C ALA A 142 16.55 -11.20 -0.81
N ALA A 143 16.95 -9.94 -0.90
CA ALA A 143 18.22 -9.47 -0.34
C ALA A 143 18.31 -9.63 1.20
N ASN A 144 17.17 -9.53 1.90
CA ASN A 144 17.12 -9.59 3.36
C ASN A 144 16.77 -10.98 3.93
N ALA A 145 16.20 -11.88 3.12
CA ALA A 145 15.72 -13.19 3.56
C ALA A 145 16.70 -14.34 3.26
N LEU A 146 17.64 -14.17 2.32
CA LEU A 146 18.57 -15.23 1.91
C LEU A 146 19.89 -15.19 2.71
N PRO A 147 20.33 -16.33 3.29
CA PRO A 147 21.68 -16.44 3.85
C PRO A 147 22.73 -16.15 2.78
N GLY A 148 23.63 -15.18 3.04
CA GLY A 148 24.79 -14.92 2.19
C GLY A 148 24.67 -13.74 1.21
N THR A 149 23.60 -12.94 1.26
CA THR A 149 23.55 -11.70 0.47
C THR A 149 23.50 -10.47 1.38
N THR A 150 24.65 -9.79 1.47
CA THR A 150 24.87 -8.42 1.96
C THR A 150 24.67 -8.09 3.45
N ASP A 151 23.83 -8.79 4.22
CA ASP A 151 23.81 -8.61 5.68
C ASP A 151 24.65 -9.68 6.39
N THR A 152 25.95 -9.38 6.54
CA THR A 152 26.88 -10.18 7.36
C THR A 152 26.83 -9.82 8.84
N THR A 153 25.97 -8.87 9.24
CA THR A 153 25.98 -8.34 10.60
C THR A 153 25.17 -9.19 11.59
N ASN A 154 24.18 -10.00 11.17
CA ASN A 154 23.24 -10.54 12.16
C ASN A 154 22.65 -11.95 12.01
N PHE A 155 23.06 -12.82 11.08
CA PHE A 155 22.49 -14.18 11.04
C PHE A 155 23.08 -15.15 12.10
N GLN A 156 24.24 -14.84 12.66
CA GLN A 156 24.77 -15.49 13.87
C GLN A 156 24.92 -14.42 14.96
N LYS A 157 23.95 -14.31 15.87
CA LYS A 157 23.94 -13.27 16.91
C LYS A 157 25.20 -13.27 17.83
N ARG A 158 26.05 -14.29 17.76
CA ARG A 158 27.39 -14.37 18.37
C ARG A 158 28.29 -15.22 17.47
N LYS A 159 29.06 -14.61 16.57
CA LYS A 159 30.01 -15.33 15.71
C LYS A 159 31.03 -16.10 16.58
N ILE A 160 31.22 -17.39 16.32
CA ILE A 160 32.22 -18.24 17.02
C ILE A 160 33.57 -18.24 16.24
N THR A 161 33.55 -17.89 14.96
CA THR A 161 34.69 -17.75 14.03
C THR A 161 34.59 -16.42 13.25
N ASN A 162 35.63 -16.05 12.51
CA ASN A 162 35.54 -14.99 11.50
C ASN A 162 34.67 -15.43 10.30
N ASP A 163 34.33 -14.49 9.42
CA ASP A 163 33.49 -14.75 8.22
C ASP A 163 34.17 -15.66 7.19
N ASP A 164 35.49 -15.82 7.27
CA ASP A 164 36.28 -16.77 6.49
C ASP A 164 36.43 -18.15 7.17
N GLY A 165 35.76 -18.36 8.32
CA GLY A 165 35.88 -19.56 9.13
C GLY A 165 37.17 -19.64 9.98
N SER A 166 38.00 -18.58 10.01
CA SER A 166 39.21 -18.56 10.84
C SER A 166 38.91 -18.39 12.33
N PHE A 167 39.89 -18.70 13.17
CA PHE A 167 39.80 -18.47 14.62
C PHE A 167 39.64 -16.98 14.93
N ASN A 168 38.94 -16.67 16.04
CA ASN A 168 38.76 -15.30 16.53
C ASN A 168 40.01 -14.78 17.28
N LEU A 169 40.74 -15.68 17.95
CA LEU A 169 41.96 -15.36 18.69
C LEU A 169 43.16 -16.17 18.17
N SER A 170 44.17 -15.47 17.65
CA SER A 170 45.50 -16.03 17.36
C SER A 170 46.49 -15.62 18.44
N ILE A 171 47.25 -16.58 18.96
CA ILE A 171 48.41 -16.33 19.82
C ILE A 171 49.65 -16.86 19.10
N PRO A 172 50.37 -16.01 18.33
CA PRO A 172 51.49 -16.43 17.51
C PRO A 172 52.78 -16.57 18.31
N ASN A 173 53.70 -17.42 17.82
CA ASN A 173 55.07 -17.51 18.33
C ASN A 173 55.88 -16.31 17.83
N ALA A 174 55.82 -15.22 18.60
CA ALA A 174 56.52 -13.97 18.31
C ALA A 174 57.11 -13.37 19.59
N VAL A 175 58.14 -12.54 19.44
CA VAL A 175 58.80 -11.86 20.55
C VAL A 175 57.79 -11.03 21.35
N GLY A 176 57.79 -11.19 22.67
CA GLY A 176 56.89 -10.46 23.57
C GLY A 176 55.45 -10.98 23.63
N VAL A 177 55.14 -12.10 22.97
CA VAL A 177 53.82 -12.74 23.07
C VAL A 177 53.82 -13.81 24.16
N ASP A 178 52.85 -13.70 25.06
CA ASP A 178 52.64 -14.60 26.20
C ASP A 178 51.19 -15.10 26.21
N VAL A 179 51.01 -16.41 26.36
CA VAL A 179 49.67 -17.02 26.38
C VAL A 179 48.85 -16.50 27.56
N THR A 180 49.46 -16.37 28.73
CA THR A 180 48.78 -15.96 29.96
C THR A 180 48.25 -14.54 29.84
N ASP A 181 49.10 -13.61 29.41
CA ASP A 181 48.72 -12.19 29.27
C ASP A 181 47.60 -12.02 28.25
N LYS A 182 47.70 -12.71 27.11
CA LYS A 182 46.67 -12.64 26.06
C LYS A 182 45.33 -13.14 26.57
N LEU A 183 45.27 -14.30 27.24
CA LEU A 183 44.02 -14.87 27.72
C LEU A 183 43.39 -14.06 28.88
N LEU A 184 44.20 -13.51 29.79
CA LEU A 184 43.71 -12.66 30.89
C LEU A 184 43.17 -11.31 30.38
N SER A 185 43.76 -10.77 29.31
CA SER A 185 43.35 -9.47 28.72
C SER A 185 42.06 -9.53 27.91
N LEU A 186 41.52 -10.72 27.60
CA LEU A 186 40.34 -10.84 26.75
C LEU A 186 39.13 -10.10 27.35
N PRO A 187 38.30 -9.44 26.53
CA PRO A 187 36.98 -8.99 26.96
C PRO A 187 36.07 -10.19 27.35
N SER A 188 34.94 -9.90 27.97
CA SER A 188 33.91 -10.93 28.20
C SER A 188 33.38 -11.44 26.85
N GLY A 189 33.36 -12.75 26.63
CA GLY A 189 33.01 -13.33 25.33
C GLY A 189 33.27 -14.84 25.22
N LEU A 190 32.98 -15.39 24.04
CA LEU A 190 33.34 -16.75 23.63
C LEU A 190 34.28 -16.64 22.41
N TYR A 191 35.43 -17.32 22.46
CA TYR A 191 36.50 -17.19 21.48
C TYR A 191 36.92 -18.58 20.99
N THR A 192 37.03 -18.76 19.67
CA THR A 192 37.88 -19.80 19.09
C THR A 192 39.33 -19.34 19.16
N CYS A 193 40.19 -20.18 19.71
CA CYS A 193 41.58 -19.83 19.97
C CYS A 193 42.54 -20.80 19.28
N TYR A 194 43.58 -20.25 18.65
CA TYR A 194 44.73 -20.99 18.15
C TYR A 194 46.00 -20.46 18.82
N ILE A 195 46.70 -21.35 19.53
CA ILE A 195 47.96 -21.06 20.22
C ILE A 195 49.08 -21.79 19.47
N GLN A 196 50.07 -21.06 18.98
CA GLN A 196 51.18 -21.65 18.25
C GLN A 196 52.17 -22.35 19.19
N ILE A 197 52.84 -23.37 18.65
CA ILE A 197 53.97 -24.03 19.31
C ILE A 197 55.08 -23.02 19.64
N GLY A 198 55.66 -23.12 20.83
CA GLY A 198 56.81 -22.31 21.26
C GLY A 198 56.47 -20.92 21.82
N VAL A 199 55.19 -20.55 21.89
CA VAL A 199 54.77 -19.32 22.60
C VAL A 199 55.06 -19.47 24.09
N LYS A 200 55.52 -18.39 24.73
CA LYS A 200 55.75 -18.35 26.18
C LYS A 200 54.48 -18.70 26.96
N ASN A 201 54.61 -19.53 27.99
CA ASN A 201 53.52 -20.04 28.84
C ASN A 201 52.46 -20.88 28.11
N ASN A 202 52.78 -21.44 26.93
CA ASN A 202 51.98 -22.53 26.37
C ASN A 202 52.10 -23.77 27.30
N PRO A 203 50.99 -24.38 27.75
CA PRO A 203 51.03 -25.55 28.64
C PRO A 203 51.57 -26.83 27.98
N CYS A 204 51.82 -26.81 26.66
CA CYS A 204 52.45 -27.93 25.95
C CYS A 204 53.51 -27.47 24.95
N ASN A 205 54.27 -28.43 24.44
CA ASN A 205 55.30 -28.23 23.42
C ASN A 205 54.75 -28.32 21.99
N ASP A 206 53.46 -28.05 21.80
CA ASP A 206 52.77 -28.15 20.51
C ASP A 206 51.79 -26.99 20.30
N SER A 207 51.26 -26.88 19.08
CA SER A 207 50.17 -25.95 18.82
C SER A 207 48.86 -26.49 19.39
N MET A 208 48.03 -25.60 19.94
CA MET A 208 46.73 -25.97 20.51
C MET A 208 45.58 -25.23 19.84
N ARG A 209 44.43 -25.90 19.72
CA ARG A 209 43.17 -25.31 19.25
C ARG A 209 42.09 -25.53 20.29
N GLY A 210 41.27 -24.53 20.53
CA GLY A 210 40.26 -24.64 21.58
C GLY A 210 39.21 -23.54 21.58
N LEU A 211 38.34 -23.63 22.58
CA LEU A 211 37.33 -22.63 22.90
C LEU A 211 37.64 -22.03 24.26
N VAL A 212 37.50 -20.71 24.38
CA VAL A 212 37.64 -19.97 25.63
C VAL A 212 36.39 -19.14 25.87
N PHE A 213 35.82 -19.21 27.06
CA PHE A 213 34.79 -18.28 27.51
C PHE A 213 35.33 -17.43 28.66
N LYS A 214 34.99 -16.14 28.67
CA LYS A 214 35.37 -15.19 29.72
C LYS A 214 34.18 -14.32 30.11
N SER A 215 34.03 -14.07 31.41
CA SER A 215 33.02 -13.19 31.98
C SER A 215 33.55 -12.54 33.26
N ALA A 216 33.62 -11.20 33.29
CA ALA A 216 33.91 -10.42 34.50
C ALA A 216 35.13 -10.89 35.33
N GLY A 217 36.23 -11.27 34.65
CA GLY A 217 37.47 -11.73 35.29
C GLY A 217 37.50 -13.23 35.60
N TYR A 218 36.42 -13.96 35.37
CA TYR A 218 36.36 -15.42 35.47
C TYR A 218 36.22 -16.04 34.08
N GLY A 219 36.64 -17.29 33.93
CA GLY A 219 36.50 -17.97 32.66
C GLY A 219 37.12 -19.35 32.64
N GLY A 220 37.05 -19.96 31.47
CA GLY A 220 37.67 -21.25 31.25
C GLY A 220 37.68 -21.62 29.77
N GLY A 221 38.23 -22.78 29.48
CA GLY A 221 38.33 -23.24 28.11
C GLY A 221 38.73 -24.69 28.02
N ILE A 222 38.55 -25.25 26.82
CA ILE A 222 39.00 -26.59 26.47
C ILE A 222 39.84 -26.48 25.22
N PHE A 223 41.02 -27.09 25.27
CA PHE A 223 42.00 -27.09 24.20
C PHE A 223 42.43 -28.51 23.87
N GLY A 224 42.58 -28.78 22.58
CA GLY A 224 43.17 -30.01 22.06
C GLY A 224 44.47 -29.71 21.33
N THR A 225 45.37 -30.68 21.34
CA THR A 225 46.55 -30.72 20.48
C THR A 225 46.75 -32.13 19.95
N ASN A 226 47.24 -32.21 18.71
CA ASN A 226 47.69 -33.45 18.11
C ASN A 226 49.19 -33.34 17.85
N SER A 227 49.97 -34.17 18.53
CA SER A 227 51.38 -34.32 18.23
C SER A 227 51.65 -35.71 17.70
N THR A 228 52.80 -35.88 17.05
CA THR A 228 53.27 -37.19 16.60
C THR A 228 53.45 -38.09 17.83
N GLY A 229 52.45 -38.91 18.14
CA GLY A 229 52.43 -39.77 19.34
C GLY A 229 51.15 -39.72 20.18
N GLY A 230 50.18 -38.85 19.87
CA GLY A 230 48.84 -38.93 20.48
C GLY A 230 48.08 -37.61 20.57
N TYR A 231 46.87 -37.69 21.14
CA TYR A 231 46.02 -36.54 21.43
C TYR A 231 46.14 -36.16 22.90
N SER A 232 46.33 -34.87 23.18
CA SER A 232 46.25 -34.32 24.53
C SER A 232 45.16 -33.26 24.59
N SER A 233 44.43 -33.24 25.70
CA SER A 233 43.42 -32.22 25.99
C SER A 233 43.77 -31.47 27.27
N TYR A 234 43.46 -30.19 27.30
CA TYR A 234 43.74 -29.28 28.41
C TYR A 234 42.49 -28.51 28.76
N GLN A 235 42.25 -28.35 30.06
CA GLN A 235 41.24 -27.45 30.59
C GLN A 235 41.92 -26.21 31.15
N LEU A 236 41.39 -25.05 30.77
CA LEU A 236 41.81 -23.73 31.23
C LEU A 236 40.84 -23.23 32.31
N PHE A 237 41.39 -22.62 33.36
CA PHE A 237 40.63 -21.89 34.38
C PHE A 237 41.21 -20.49 34.55
N ILE A 238 40.34 -19.48 34.57
CA ILE A 238 40.70 -18.08 34.79
C ILE A 238 39.93 -17.58 36.01
N GLU A 239 40.65 -17.02 36.98
CA GLU A 239 40.10 -16.45 38.20
C GLU A 239 40.81 -15.13 38.54
N GLY A 240 40.16 -14.01 38.25
CA GLY A 240 40.73 -12.68 38.40
C GLY A 240 41.96 -12.47 37.52
N THR A 241 43.13 -12.32 38.16
CA THR A 241 44.44 -12.16 37.49
C THR A 241 45.22 -13.47 37.39
N SER A 242 44.62 -14.59 37.82
CA SER A 242 45.26 -15.90 37.83
C SER A 242 44.73 -16.78 36.72
N LEU A 243 45.61 -17.59 36.14
CA LEU A 243 45.30 -18.53 35.08
C LEU A 243 45.96 -19.88 35.40
N THR A 244 45.20 -20.97 35.34
CA THR A 244 45.71 -22.32 35.56
C THR A 244 45.29 -23.27 34.45
N TRP A 245 46.18 -24.22 34.16
CA TRP A 245 45.97 -25.28 33.18
C TRP A 245 45.91 -26.63 33.86
N LYS A 246 44.95 -27.45 33.47
CA LYS A 246 44.86 -28.86 33.85
C LYS A 246 44.95 -29.72 32.60
N LYS A 247 46.01 -30.50 32.47
CA LYS A 247 46.07 -31.56 31.45
C LYS A 247 45.06 -32.64 31.82
N LEU A 248 44.17 -32.96 30.88
CA LEU A 248 43.21 -34.05 31.05
C LEU A 248 43.91 -35.38 30.76
N ALA A 249 43.63 -36.38 31.60
CA ALA A 249 44.16 -37.72 31.39
C ALA A 249 43.68 -38.26 30.04
N ALA A 250 44.56 -38.89 29.29
CA ALA A 250 44.15 -39.66 28.12
C ALA A 250 43.35 -40.87 28.64
N THR A 251 42.06 -40.92 28.35
CA THR A 251 41.31 -42.16 28.51
C THR A 251 41.82 -43.12 27.45
N ALA A 252 42.46 -44.22 27.86
CA ALA A 252 42.65 -45.34 26.96
C ALA A 252 41.25 -45.84 26.58
N ASN A 253 40.92 -45.84 25.29
CA ASN A 253 39.76 -46.58 24.78
C ASN A 253 40.02 -48.07 24.88
#